data_AF-A0AAV4XCW0-F1
#
_entry.id   AF-A0AAV4XCW0-F1
#
_cell.length_a   1.000
_cell.length_b   1.000
_cell.length_c   1.000
_cell.angle_alpha   90.00
_cell.angle_beta   90.00
_cell.angle_gamma   90.00
#
_symmetry.space_group_name_H-M   'P 1'
#
loop_
_entity.id
_entity.type
_entity.pdbx_description
1 polymer ?
#
loop_
_entity_poly.entity_id
_entity_poly.type
_entity_poly.pdbx_seq_one_letter_code
_entity_poly.pdbx_strand_id
1 'polypeptide(L)'
;MLLNIPIQQQLFVNRYQLFRHFRMWILFVTLFALWNVVLGVNHTCIREVQYSCGSSIPNDFPVTIEELQRACSVFQNVRTCYLESLGECGADNLDAFGTDFSRLIGTIAEICQEDTHLHSTFAQHMSCLKEVISTEMEEQSCNDYERKAADYIRIHVERKNTRNDENHLSKYFKCLRPLFDMNCFITLLLNKCGVGAKDMAIEVIQKGGSVDKQCPADIRIDILDLLQTLESATQSEMYVKELLTTFKLL
;
A
#
# COMPACT_ATOMS: atom_id res chain seq x y z
N MET A 1 -40.11 -41.11 -26.82
CA MET A 1 -38.70 -41.23 -26.39
C MET A 1 -38.34 -39.93 -25.68
N LEU A 2 -38.40 -39.99 -24.36
CA LEU A 2 -38.03 -38.94 -23.43
C LEU A 2 -36.51 -39.00 -23.22
N LEU A 3 -35.81 -37.88 -23.37
CA LEU A 3 -34.48 -37.72 -22.80
C LEU A 3 -34.47 -36.45 -21.94
N ASN A 4 -34.65 -36.72 -20.65
CA ASN A 4 -34.37 -35.86 -19.50
C ASN A 4 -32.97 -35.26 -19.60
N ILE A 5 -32.87 -33.93 -19.48
CA ILE A 5 -31.62 -33.23 -19.16
C ILE A 5 -31.80 -32.66 -17.74
N PRO A 6 -30.92 -32.98 -16.78
CA PRO A 6 -31.18 -32.75 -15.36
C PRO A 6 -30.91 -31.31 -14.92
N ILE A 7 -31.87 -30.75 -14.18
CA ILE A 7 -31.87 -29.44 -13.49
C ILE A 7 -30.98 -29.48 -12.22
N GLN A 8 -29.72 -29.94 -12.34
CA GLN A 8 -28.78 -29.99 -11.20
C GLN A 8 -27.51 -29.15 -11.35
N GLN A 9 -27.28 -28.48 -12.48
CA GLN A 9 -26.07 -27.66 -12.65
C GLN A 9 -26.19 -26.20 -12.18
N GLN A 10 -27.39 -25.69 -11.88
CA GLN A 10 -27.57 -24.28 -11.47
C GLN A 10 -27.49 -24.02 -9.95
N LEU A 11 -27.45 -25.06 -9.11
CA LEU A 11 -27.37 -24.91 -7.64
C LEU A 11 -25.97 -25.18 -7.05
N PHE A 12 -24.99 -25.63 -7.85
CA PHE A 12 -23.64 -25.95 -7.36
C PHE A 12 -22.60 -24.82 -7.52
N VAL A 13 -22.86 -23.84 -8.39
CA VAL A 13 -21.93 -22.72 -8.61
C VAL A 13 -21.98 -21.70 -7.46
N ASN A 14 -23.09 -21.64 -6.72
CA ASN A 14 -23.34 -20.57 -5.74
C ASN A 14 -23.02 -20.91 -4.28
N ARG A 15 -22.46 -22.10 -3.98
CA ARG A 15 -22.01 -22.48 -2.61
C ARG A 15 -20.50 -22.66 -2.46
N TYR A 16 -19.74 -22.73 -3.55
CA TYR A 16 -18.28 -22.95 -3.50
C TYR A 16 -17.45 -21.66 -3.40
N GLN A 17 -18.00 -20.49 -3.75
CA GLN A 17 -17.29 -19.20 -3.56
C GLN A 17 -17.38 -18.68 -2.11
N LEU A 18 -18.45 -19.00 -1.38
CA LEU A 18 -18.63 -18.52 0.00
C LEU A 18 -17.89 -19.34 1.07
N PHE A 19 -17.52 -20.60 0.78
CA PHE A 19 -16.89 -21.50 1.77
C PHE A 19 -15.36 -21.65 1.62
N ARG A 20 -14.76 -21.14 0.54
CA ARG A 20 -13.31 -21.26 0.30
C ARG A 20 -12.48 -20.15 0.99
N HIS A 21 -13.10 -19.00 1.27
CA HIS A 21 -12.46 -17.91 2.01
C HIS A 21 -12.42 -18.13 3.54
N PHE A 22 -13.36 -18.87 4.14
CA PHE A 22 -13.43 -18.93 5.61
C PHE A 22 -12.54 -20.02 6.27
N ARG A 23 -12.21 -21.12 5.57
CA ARG A 23 -11.40 -22.22 6.16
C ARG A 23 -9.89 -22.09 5.92
N MET A 24 -9.44 -21.33 4.92
CA MET A 24 -8.01 -21.10 4.67
C MET A 24 -7.44 -20.02 5.62
N TRP A 25 -8.28 -19.06 6.05
CA TRP A 25 -7.90 -18.01 6.98
C TRP A 25 -7.68 -18.52 8.41
N ILE A 26 -8.44 -19.51 8.87
CA ILE A 26 -8.24 -20.08 10.23
C ILE A 26 -6.93 -20.85 10.33
N LEU A 27 -6.51 -21.55 9.25
CA LEU A 27 -5.20 -22.21 9.19
C LEU A 27 -4.04 -21.22 9.00
N PHE A 28 -4.24 -20.12 8.27
CA PHE A 28 -3.25 -19.03 8.18
C PHE A 28 -3.09 -18.27 9.49
N VAL A 29 -4.18 -17.98 10.20
CA VAL A 29 -4.17 -17.31 11.51
C VAL A 29 -3.53 -18.20 12.58
N THR A 30 -3.72 -19.52 12.52
CA THR A 30 -3.07 -20.47 13.45
C THR A 30 -1.61 -20.75 13.10
N LEU A 31 -1.22 -20.78 11.81
CA LEU A 31 0.18 -20.88 11.40
C LEU A 31 0.96 -19.58 11.67
N PHE A 32 0.34 -18.41 11.49
CA PHE A 32 0.92 -17.12 11.92
C PHE A 32 1.00 -17.03 13.45
N ALA A 33 0.00 -17.51 14.19
CA ALA A 33 0.05 -17.53 15.66
C ALA A 33 1.17 -18.41 16.20
N LEU A 34 1.52 -19.51 15.51
CA LEU A 34 2.61 -20.40 15.90
C LEU A 34 3.99 -19.92 15.42
N TRP A 35 4.09 -19.14 14.34
CA TRP A 35 5.35 -18.49 13.93
C TRP A 35 5.78 -17.35 14.86
N ASN A 36 4.83 -16.68 15.52
CA ASN A 36 5.11 -15.62 16.49
C ASN A 36 5.69 -16.12 17.83
N VAL A 37 5.79 -17.43 18.05
CA VAL A 37 6.25 -18.01 19.34
C VAL A 37 7.77 -18.19 19.41
N VAL A 38 8.51 -18.08 18.29
CA VAL A 38 9.93 -18.47 18.23
C VAL A 38 10.91 -17.31 17.94
N LEU A 39 10.44 -16.08 17.71
CA LEU A 39 11.31 -14.90 17.57
C LEU A 39 11.02 -13.91 18.70
N GLY A 40 11.80 -14.06 19.77
CA GLY A 40 11.62 -13.36 21.04
C GLY A 40 11.74 -11.84 20.90
N VAL A 41 10.70 -11.18 21.42
CA VAL A 41 10.69 -9.79 21.93
C VAL A 41 11.08 -8.72 20.90
N ASN A 42 10.08 -8.22 20.16
CA ASN A 42 9.92 -6.80 19.74
C ASN A 42 8.67 -6.59 18.86
N HIS A 43 8.25 -7.60 18.09
CA HIS A 43 6.97 -7.54 17.36
C HIS A 43 5.75 -7.57 18.28
N THR A 44 5.85 -8.17 19.47
CA THR A 44 4.77 -8.21 20.45
C THR A 44 4.41 -6.82 20.95
N CYS A 45 5.40 -5.96 21.23
CA CYS A 45 5.18 -4.60 21.72
C CYS A 45 4.41 -3.78 20.67
N ILE A 46 4.94 -3.71 19.44
CA ILE A 46 4.30 -2.96 18.33
C ILE A 46 2.87 -3.46 18.06
N ARG A 47 2.66 -4.78 18.09
CA ARG A 47 1.33 -5.37 17.89
C ARG A 47 0.36 -5.01 19.01
N GLU A 48 0.82 -5.00 20.25
CA GLU A 48 0.02 -4.61 21.41
C GLU A 48 -0.33 -3.12 21.38
N VAL A 49 0.60 -2.27 20.97
CA VAL A 49 0.34 -0.85 20.70
C VAL A 49 -0.72 -0.69 19.61
N GLN A 50 -0.61 -1.43 18.49
CA GLN A 50 -1.61 -1.39 17.42
C GLN A 50 -2.99 -1.79 17.89
N TYR A 51 -3.09 -2.84 18.70
CA TYR A 51 -4.35 -3.31 19.24
C TYR A 51 -4.97 -2.29 20.21
N SER A 52 -4.16 -1.74 21.11
CA SER A 52 -4.61 -0.79 22.14
C SER A 52 -5.00 0.56 21.55
N CYS A 53 -4.18 1.12 20.65
CA CYS A 53 -4.40 2.45 20.07
C CYS A 53 -5.31 2.45 18.83
N GLY A 54 -5.40 1.33 18.09
CA GLY A 54 -6.10 1.27 16.80
C GLY A 54 -7.63 1.16 16.87
N SER A 55 -8.17 0.78 18.04
CA SER A 55 -9.61 0.54 18.24
C SER A 55 -10.51 1.77 18.02
N SER A 56 -9.94 2.97 18.01
CA SER A 56 -10.67 4.23 17.89
C SER A 56 -10.64 4.83 16.48
N ILE A 57 -9.93 4.25 15.52
CA ILE A 57 -9.81 4.82 14.18
C ILE A 57 -11.17 4.72 13.45
N PRO A 58 -11.72 5.83 12.90
CA PRO A 58 -12.96 5.77 12.15
C PRO A 58 -12.83 4.87 10.93
N ASN A 59 -13.86 4.08 10.64
CA ASN A 59 -13.88 3.21 9.46
C ASN A 59 -14.18 3.98 8.15
N ASP A 60 -14.73 5.18 8.26
CA ASP A 60 -15.19 5.96 7.11
C ASP A 60 -14.16 7.00 6.67
N PHE A 61 -13.95 7.07 5.36
CA PHE A 61 -13.11 8.11 4.74
C PHE A 61 -13.86 9.46 4.70
N PRO A 62 -13.23 10.57 5.16
CA PRO A 62 -13.88 11.87 5.22
C PRO A 62 -14.13 12.45 3.82
N VAL A 63 -15.34 12.96 3.57
CA VAL A 63 -15.71 13.66 2.33
C VAL A 63 -16.02 15.13 2.53
N THR A 64 -16.15 15.58 3.79
CA THR A 64 -16.40 16.97 4.17
C THR A 64 -15.33 17.48 5.14
N ILE A 65 -15.20 18.81 5.25
CA ILE A 65 -14.23 19.43 6.16
C ILE A 65 -14.57 19.07 7.61
N GLU A 66 -15.85 19.03 7.95
CA GLU A 66 -16.33 18.67 9.29
C GLU A 66 -15.99 17.21 9.64
N GLU A 67 -16.12 16.30 8.67
CA GLU A 67 -15.70 14.90 8.83
C GLU A 67 -14.17 14.78 8.95
N LEU A 68 -13.42 15.56 8.16
CA LEU A 68 -11.96 15.60 8.25
C LEU A 68 -11.50 16.10 9.62
N GLN A 69 -12.07 17.20 10.13
CA GLN A 69 -11.77 17.73 11.46
C GLN A 69 -12.09 16.71 12.56
N ARG A 70 -13.22 15.99 12.45
CA ARG A 70 -13.58 14.92 13.39
C ARG A 70 -12.57 13.77 13.33
N ALA A 71 -12.20 13.32 12.13
CA ALA A 71 -11.20 12.28 11.93
C ALA A 71 -9.83 12.70 12.50
N CYS A 72 -9.45 13.97 12.30
CA CYS A 72 -8.22 14.55 12.82
C CYS A 72 -8.17 14.61 14.35
N SER A 73 -9.28 14.97 15.00
CA SER A 73 -9.36 14.93 16.47
C SER A 73 -9.16 13.52 17.02
N VAL A 74 -9.77 12.52 16.37
CA VAL A 74 -9.57 11.11 16.74
C VAL A 74 -8.14 10.66 16.47
N PHE A 75 -7.58 11.03 15.32
CA PHE A 75 -6.20 10.71 14.95
C PHE A 75 -5.19 11.30 15.93
N GLN A 76 -5.39 12.51 16.45
CA GLN A 76 -4.52 13.10 17.47
C GLN A 76 -4.46 12.25 18.75
N ASN A 77 -5.59 11.70 19.19
CA ASN A 77 -5.64 10.80 20.34
C ASN A 77 -4.89 9.50 20.05
N VAL A 78 -5.12 8.91 18.87
CA VAL A 78 -4.44 7.69 18.42
C VAL A 78 -2.93 7.92 18.32
N ARG A 79 -2.50 9.02 17.70
CA ARG A 79 -1.10 9.43 17.58
C ARG A 79 -0.43 9.56 18.95
N THR A 80 -1.10 10.20 19.91
CA THR A 80 -0.57 10.38 21.27
C THR A 80 -0.38 9.02 21.94
N CYS A 81 -1.39 8.15 21.87
CA CYS A 81 -1.32 6.77 22.35
C CYS A 81 -0.14 6.00 21.73
N TYR A 82 0.04 6.10 20.41
CA TYR A 82 1.16 5.45 19.72
C TYR A 82 2.51 5.99 20.18
N LEU A 83 2.69 7.30 20.24
CA LEU A 83 3.98 7.89 20.62
C LEU A 83 4.36 7.57 22.08
N GLU A 84 3.39 7.61 22.99
CA GLU A 84 3.60 7.24 24.40
C GLU A 84 3.97 5.76 24.51
N SER A 85 3.19 4.87 23.88
CA SER A 85 3.41 3.42 23.97
C SER A 85 4.69 2.98 23.26
N LEU A 86 5.07 3.64 22.15
CA LEU A 86 6.35 3.37 21.48
C LEU A 86 7.54 3.83 22.33
N GLY A 87 7.40 4.90 23.12
CA GLY A 87 8.40 5.31 24.09
C GLY A 87 8.65 4.23 25.16
N GLU A 88 7.59 3.55 25.59
CA GLU A 88 7.66 2.43 26.54
C GLU A 88 8.29 1.17 25.92
N CYS A 89 8.14 0.95 24.61
CA CYS A 89 8.79 -0.14 23.89
C CYS A 89 10.32 0.02 23.79
N GLY A 90 10.87 1.21 24.09
CA GLY A 90 12.29 1.54 23.98
C GLY A 90 12.69 1.94 22.55
N ALA A 91 13.40 3.07 22.42
CA ALA A 91 13.77 3.65 21.12
C ALA A 91 14.66 2.74 20.26
N ASP A 92 15.49 1.90 20.88
CA ASP A 92 16.39 0.96 20.19
C ASP A 92 15.64 -0.22 19.54
N ASN A 93 14.35 -0.40 19.84
CA ASN A 93 13.51 -1.47 19.35
C ASN A 93 12.59 -1.06 18.19
N LEU A 94 12.65 0.21 17.77
CA LEU A 94 11.94 0.67 16.58
C LEU A 94 12.64 0.13 15.34
N ASP A 95 12.13 -1.01 14.87
CA ASP A 95 12.51 -1.59 13.60
C ASP A 95 12.16 -0.66 12.41
N ALA A 96 12.46 -1.14 11.21
CA ALA A 96 12.13 -0.42 9.98
C ALA A 96 10.64 -0.04 9.89
N PHE A 97 9.74 -0.83 10.48
CA PHE A 97 8.30 -0.57 10.50
C PHE A 97 7.94 0.62 11.40
N GLY A 98 8.55 0.72 12.59
CA GLY A 98 8.34 1.86 13.48
C GLY A 98 8.68 3.22 12.85
N THR A 99 9.75 3.26 12.05
CA THR A 99 10.15 4.49 11.32
C THR A 99 9.14 4.87 10.24
N ASP A 100 8.71 3.90 9.41
CA ASP A 100 7.78 4.17 8.29
C ASP A 100 6.40 4.58 8.83
N PHE A 101 5.96 3.92 9.90
CA PHE A 101 4.73 4.28 10.59
C PHE A 101 4.80 5.67 11.21
N SER A 102 5.94 6.06 11.79
CA SER A 102 6.14 7.42 12.33
C SER A 102 6.07 8.49 11.23
N ARG A 103 6.62 8.22 10.03
CA ARG A 103 6.52 9.12 8.87
C ARG A 103 5.08 9.27 8.39
N LEU A 104 4.35 8.16 8.29
CA LEU A 104 2.93 8.18 7.94
C LEU A 104 2.13 8.99 8.97
N ILE A 105 2.36 8.78 10.26
CA ILE A 105 1.73 9.56 11.32
C ILE A 105 2.04 11.06 11.18
N GLY A 106 3.29 11.41 10.88
CA GLY A 106 3.69 12.80 10.64
C GLY A 106 2.94 13.42 9.46
N THR A 107 2.78 12.66 8.38
CA THR A 107 2.07 13.10 7.17
C THR A 107 0.58 13.34 7.44
N ILE A 108 -0.08 12.43 8.18
CA ILE A 108 -1.48 12.61 8.58
C ILE A 108 -1.61 13.80 9.53
N ALA A 109 -0.64 14.00 10.44
CA ALA A 109 -0.64 15.17 11.32
C ALA A 109 -0.57 16.48 10.54
N GLU A 110 0.21 16.54 9.45
CA GLU A 110 0.26 17.69 8.55
C GLU A 110 -1.09 17.89 7.82
N ILE A 111 -1.71 16.82 7.29
CA ILE A 111 -3.07 16.88 6.73
C ILE A 111 -4.09 17.45 7.74
N CYS A 112 -3.89 17.22 9.04
CA CYS A 112 -4.76 17.71 10.10
C CYS A 112 -4.47 19.14 10.57
N GLN A 113 -3.44 19.80 10.06
CA GLN A 113 -3.09 21.19 10.38
C GLN A 113 -3.62 22.12 9.30
N GLU A 114 -4.64 22.92 9.64
CA GLU A 114 -5.41 23.75 8.69
C GLU A 114 -4.57 24.76 7.88
N ASP A 115 -3.44 25.18 8.43
CA ASP A 115 -2.52 26.16 7.85
C ASP A 115 -1.48 25.56 6.90
N THR A 116 -1.46 24.24 6.72
CA THR A 116 -0.49 23.57 5.86
C THR A 116 -0.97 23.49 4.41
N HIS A 117 0.00 23.47 3.49
CA HIS A 117 -0.27 23.21 2.09
C HIS A 117 -0.98 21.86 1.90
N LEU A 118 -0.47 20.82 2.57
CA LEU A 118 -0.99 19.47 2.44
C LEU A 118 -2.45 19.33 2.92
N HIS A 119 -2.83 20.01 4.00
CA HIS A 119 -4.24 20.10 4.42
C HIS A 119 -5.12 20.67 3.31
N SER A 120 -4.75 21.84 2.79
CA SER A 120 -5.55 22.53 1.78
C SER A 120 -5.72 21.69 0.50
N THR A 121 -4.66 21.03 0.05
CA THR A 121 -4.68 20.18 -1.15
C THR A 121 -5.45 18.88 -0.91
N PHE A 122 -5.28 18.24 0.25
CA PHE A 122 -6.05 17.04 0.62
C PHE A 122 -7.55 17.35 0.71
N ALA A 123 -7.92 18.41 1.42
CA ALA A 123 -9.31 18.85 1.61
C ALA A 123 -10.02 19.13 0.27
N GLN A 124 -9.31 19.68 -0.72
CA GLN A 124 -9.87 19.93 -2.07
C GLN A 124 -10.23 18.65 -2.83
N HIS A 125 -9.55 17.53 -2.54
CA HIS A 125 -9.64 16.31 -3.33
C HIS A 125 -10.20 15.11 -2.57
N MET A 126 -10.41 15.19 -1.25
CA MET A 126 -10.82 14.05 -0.39
C MET A 126 -12.11 13.36 -0.85
N SER A 127 -13.10 14.11 -1.35
CA SER A 127 -14.34 13.51 -1.86
C SER A 127 -14.07 12.63 -3.10
N CYS A 128 -13.26 13.13 -4.04
CA CYS A 128 -12.91 12.37 -5.25
C CYS A 128 -11.99 11.19 -4.92
N LEU A 129 -11.04 11.39 -3.99
CA LEU A 129 -10.16 10.35 -3.48
C LEU A 129 -10.95 9.17 -2.89
N LYS A 130 -12.00 9.44 -2.10
CA LYS A 130 -12.90 8.39 -1.60
C LYS A 130 -13.51 7.58 -2.73
N GLU A 131 -14.00 8.25 -3.77
CA GLU A 131 -14.60 7.54 -4.91
C GLU A 131 -13.57 6.68 -5.66
N VAL A 132 -12.33 7.13 -5.81
CA VAL A 132 -11.26 6.31 -6.40
C VAL A 132 -10.99 5.09 -5.53
N ILE A 133 -10.85 5.28 -4.21
CA ILE A 133 -10.61 4.18 -3.26
C ILE A 133 -11.75 3.16 -3.32
N SER A 134 -13.01 3.61 -3.29
CA SER A 134 -14.18 2.73 -3.37
C SER A 134 -14.25 1.97 -4.68
N THR A 135 -14.03 2.64 -5.83
CA THR A 135 -14.00 1.98 -7.14
C THR A 135 -12.88 0.94 -7.21
N GLU A 136 -11.67 1.27 -6.74
CA GLU A 136 -10.56 0.31 -6.77
C GLU A 136 -10.80 -0.90 -5.85
N MET A 137 -11.42 -0.71 -4.69
CA MET A 137 -11.78 -1.81 -3.80
C MET A 137 -12.80 -2.77 -4.44
N GLU A 138 -13.72 -2.25 -5.24
CA GLU A 138 -14.75 -3.03 -5.93
C GLU A 138 -14.24 -3.71 -7.20
N GLU A 139 -13.50 -2.97 -8.03
CA GLU A 139 -13.06 -3.42 -9.37
C GLU A 139 -11.70 -4.12 -9.37
N GLN A 140 -10.84 -3.83 -8.38
CA GLN A 140 -9.47 -4.36 -8.27
C GLN A 140 -8.63 -4.13 -9.52
N SER A 141 -8.77 -2.95 -10.14
CA SER A 141 -8.17 -2.65 -11.43
C SER A 141 -6.62 -2.64 -11.39
N CYS A 142 -6.03 -2.35 -10.23
CA CYS A 142 -4.59 -2.34 -10.05
C CYS A 142 -3.95 -3.74 -10.00
N ASN A 143 -4.70 -4.77 -9.61
CA ASN A 143 -4.19 -6.16 -9.59
C ASN A 143 -3.81 -6.66 -11.00
N ASP A 144 -4.58 -6.25 -12.02
CA ASP A 144 -4.32 -6.64 -13.41
C ASP A 144 -3.09 -5.93 -13.99
N TYR A 145 -2.85 -4.68 -13.55
CA TYR A 145 -1.64 -3.93 -13.88
C TYR A 145 -0.39 -4.58 -13.28
N GLU A 146 -0.44 -4.96 -12.00
CA GLU A 146 0.65 -5.64 -11.28
C GLU A 146 1.09 -6.91 -12.03
N ARG A 147 0.13 -7.75 -12.44
CA ARG A 147 0.41 -9.02 -13.13
C ARG A 147 1.15 -8.82 -14.45
N LYS A 148 0.72 -7.86 -15.29
CA LYS A 148 1.37 -7.59 -16.58
C LYS A 148 2.78 -7.04 -16.40
N ALA A 149 2.96 -6.16 -15.42
CA ALA A 149 4.26 -5.58 -15.11
C ALA A 149 5.22 -6.63 -14.51
N ALA A 150 4.72 -7.53 -13.66
CA ALA A 150 5.50 -8.64 -13.10
C ALA A 150 5.98 -9.63 -14.17
N ASP A 151 5.14 -9.99 -15.15
CA ASP A 151 5.55 -10.85 -16.27
C ASP A 151 6.63 -10.19 -17.13
N TYR A 152 6.51 -8.88 -17.38
CA TYR A 152 7.52 -8.10 -18.10
C TYR A 152 8.87 -8.10 -17.36
N ILE A 153 8.86 -7.83 -16.06
CA ILE A 153 10.07 -7.82 -15.23
C ILE A 153 10.71 -9.18 -15.20
N ARG A 154 9.94 -10.25 -14.99
CA ARG A 154 10.47 -11.61 -14.94
C ARG A 154 11.29 -11.90 -16.19
N ILE A 155 10.73 -11.64 -17.37
CA ILE A 155 11.43 -11.84 -18.66
C ILE A 155 12.68 -10.96 -18.75
N HIS A 156 12.63 -9.71 -18.31
CA HIS A 156 13.73 -8.76 -18.49
C HIS A 156 14.87 -8.95 -17.48
N VAL A 157 14.53 -9.22 -16.22
CA VAL A 157 15.48 -9.49 -15.14
C VAL A 157 16.11 -10.87 -15.33
N GLU A 158 15.36 -11.91 -15.69
CA GLU A 158 15.94 -13.24 -16.00
C GLU A 158 16.93 -13.18 -17.16
N ARG A 159 16.68 -12.33 -18.18
CA ARG A 159 17.63 -12.13 -19.30
C ARG A 159 18.91 -11.39 -18.88
N LYS A 160 18.80 -10.38 -18.00
CA LYS A 160 19.97 -9.65 -17.48
C LYS A 160 20.76 -10.48 -16.46
N ASN A 161 20.09 -11.34 -15.70
CA ASN A 161 20.69 -12.09 -14.60
C ASN A 161 21.29 -13.42 -15.07
N THR A 162 22.50 -13.36 -15.63
CA THR A 162 23.32 -14.54 -16.00
C THR A 162 23.75 -15.40 -14.81
N ARG A 163 23.62 -14.89 -13.57
CA ARG A 163 23.89 -15.63 -12.34
C ARG A 163 22.56 -15.86 -11.63
N ASN A 164 22.29 -17.12 -11.32
CA ASN A 164 21.06 -17.60 -10.68
C ASN A 164 20.96 -17.15 -9.21
N ASP A 165 21.04 -15.84 -8.96
CA ASP A 165 20.94 -15.24 -7.64
C ASP A 165 19.47 -14.92 -7.33
N GLU A 166 18.80 -15.88 -6.70
CA GLU A 166 17.41 -15.75 -6.25
C GLU A 166 17.19 -14.53 -5.34
N ASN A 167 18.22 -14.11 -4.59
CA ASN A 167 18.15 -12.95 -3.70
C ASN A 167 18.06 -11.65 -4.53
N HIS A 168 18.72 -11.60 -5.67
CA HIS A 168 18.69 -10.45 -6.58
C HIS A 168 17.31 -10.25 -7.20
N LEU A 169 16.68 -11.33 -7.69
CA LEU A 169 15.31 -11.27 -8.23
C LEU A 169 14.30 -10.84 -7.15
N SER A 170 14.46 -11.35 -5.93
CA SER A 170 13.61 -10.97 -4.78
C SER A 170 13.68 -9.47 -4.48
N LYS A 171 14.88 -8.87 -4.51
CA LYS A 171 15.06 -7.42 -4.31
C LYS A 171 14.29 -6.58 -5.34
N TYR A 172 14.34 -6.97 -6.61
CA TYR A 172 13.64 -6.25 -7.69
C TYR A 172 12.14 -6.31 -7.50
N PHE A 173 11.59 -7.49 -7.21
CA PHE A 173 10.15 -7.62 -6.96
C PHE A 173 9.68 -6.86 -5.72
N LYS A 174 10.47 -6.86 -4.64
CA LYS A 174 10.18 -6.08 -3.43
C LYS A 174 10.13 -4.57 -3.70
N CYS A 175 10.92 -4.09 -4.65
CA CYS A 175 10.91 -2.69 -5.08
C CYS A 175 9.78 -2.39 -6.07
N LEU A 176 9.65 -3.18 -7.14
CA LEU A 176 8.76 -2.86 -8.27
C LEU A 176 7.28 -3.04 -7.92
N ARG A 177 6.95 -4.04 -7.11
CA ARG A 177 5.55 -4.31 -6.73
C ARG A 177 4.86 -3.08 -6.11
N PRO A 178 5.35 -2.50 -4.99
CA PRO A 178 4.71 -1.33 -4.40
C PRO A 178 4.74 -0.12 -5.34
N LEU A 179 5.77 0.04 -6.16
CA LEU A 179 5.82 1.11 -7.18
C LEU A 179 4.71 0.96 -8.23
N PHE A 180 4.34 -0.26 -8.62
CA PHE A 180 3.23 -0.45 -9.55
C PHE A 180 1.87 -0.22 -8.92
N ASP A 181 1.68 -0.65 -7.67
CA ASP A 181 0.47 -0.35 -6.92
C ASP A 181 0.28 1.17 -6.79
N MET A 182 1.35 1.88 -6.43
CA MET A 182 1.38 3.34 -6.37
C MET A 182 1.11 3.96 -7.75
N ASN A 183 1.76 3.50 -8.82
CA ASN A 183 1.57 4.07 -10.16
C ASN A 183 0.14 3.91 -10.67
N CYS A 184 -0.45 2.73 -10.44
CA CYS A 184 -1.84 2.49 -10.80
C CYS A 184 -2.77 3.43 -10.03
N PHE A 185 -2.60 3.53 -8.71
CA PHE A 185 -3.42 4.40 -7.89
C PHE A 185 -3.29 5.88 -8.29
N ILE A 186 -2.06 6.35 -8.56
CA ILE A 186 -1.78 7.70 -9.05
C ILE A 186 -2.45 7.92 -10.41
N THR A 187 -2.42 6.93 -11.31
CA THR A 187 -3.07 7.01 -12.63
C THR A 187 -4.59 7.09 -12.51
N LEU A 188 -5.20 6.30 -11.62
CA LEU A 188 -6.63 6.38 -11.33
C LEU A 188 -7.02 7.77 -10.80
N LEU A 189 -6.23 8.30 -9.86
CA LEU A 189 -6.44 9.65 -9.33
C LEU A 189 -6.29 10.73 -10.39
N LEU A 190 -5.26 10.66 -11.23
CA LEU A 190 -5.08 11.62 -12.32
C LEU A 190 -6.29 11.60 -13.25
N ASN A 191 -6.71 10.42 -13.68
CA ASN A 191 -7.78 10.26 -14.66
C ASN A 191 -9.14 10.73 -14.11
N LYS A 192 -9.41 10.48 -12.82
CA LYS A 192 -10.72 10.79 -12.20
C LYS A 192 -10.76 12.17 -11.53
N CYS A 193 -9.68 12.58 -10.89
CA CYS A 193 -9.63 13.76 -10.02
C CYS A 193 -8.71 14.88 -10.55
N GLY A 194 -7.94 14.64 -11.61
CA GLY A 194 -7.07 15.62 -12.26
C GLY A 194 -5.68 15.74 -11.64
N VAL A 195 -4.88 16.66 -12.19
CA VAL A 195 -3.43 16.76 -11.89
C VAL A 195 -3.14 17.11 -10.43
N GLY A 196 -3.97 17.97 -9.80
CA GLY A 196 -3.80 18.35 -8.39
C GLY A 196 -3.91 17.16 -7.44
N ALA A 197 -4.83 16.22 -7.69
CA ALA A 197 -4.96 15.01 -6.89
C ALA A 197 -3.79 14.04 -7.10
N LYS A 198 -3.27 13.98 -8.33
CA LYS A 198 -2.06 13.21 -8.66
C LYS A 198 -0.84 13.76 -7.90
N ASP A 199 -0.61 15.08 -7.95
CA ASP A 199 0.51 15.73 -7.26
C ASP A 199 0.40 15.56 -5.73
N MET A 200 -0.81 15.70 -5.17
CA MET A 200 -1.08 15.44 -3.76
C MET A 200 -0.75 13.99 -3.35
N ALA A 201 -1.15 13.00 -4.14
CA ALA A 201 -0.86 11.61 -3.84
C ALA A 201 0.65 11.33 -3.87
N ILE A 202 1.39 11.90 -4.84
CA ILE A 202 2.85 11.81 -4.89
C ILE A 202 3.47 12.41 -3.63
N GLU A 203 3.04 13.61 -3.21
CA GLU A 203 3.54 14.26 -1.99
C GLU A 203 3.27 13.41 -0.73
N VAL A 204 2.04 12.88 -0.58
CA VAL A 204 1.67 12.00 0.54
C VAL A 204 2.55 10.74 0.56
N ILE A 205 2.79 10.11 -0.60
CA ILE A 205 3.62 8.91 -0.70
C ILE A 205 5.08 9.23 -0.36
N GLN A 206 5.62 10.36 -0.84
CA GLN A 206 6.99 10.78 -0.55
C GLN A 206 7.21 11.07 0.94
N LYS A 207 6.27 11.76 1.57
CA LYS A 207 6.35 12.10 3.01
C LYS A 207 6.09 10.88 3.89
N GLY A 208 5.03 10.13 3.60
CA GLY A 208 4.55 9.03 4.44
C GLY A 208 5.29 7.71 4.25
N GLY A 209 5.85 7.45 3.07
CA GLY A 209 6.54 6.22 2.74
C GLY A 209 8.06 6.28 2.87
N SER A 210 8.70 5.11 2.85
CA SER A 210 10.16 4.98 2.75
C SER A 210 10.53 4.20 1.49
N VAL A 211 10.41 4.88 0.35
CA VAL A 211 10.76 4.32 -0.97
C VAL A 211 12.21 3.81 -0.97
N ASP A 212 13.13 4.43 -0.23
CA ASP A 212 14.52 4.00 -0.13
C ASP A 212 14.72 2.60 0.49
N LYS A 213 13.80 2.18 1.38
CA LYS A 213 13.85 0.84 1.98
C LYS A 213 13.32 -0.23 1.03
N GLN A 214 12.27 0.11 0.30
CA GLN A 214 11.65 -0.78 -0.69
C GLN A 214 12.55 -0.91 -1.93
N CYS A 215 13.22 0.19 -2.30
CA CYS A 215 14.05 0.36 -3.48
C CYS A 215 15.43 0.91 -3.09
N PRO A 216 16.33 0.04 -2.57
CA PRO A 216 17.66 0.44 -2.17
C PRO A 216 18.49 0.99 -3.33
N ALA A 217 19.48 1.81 -3.00
CA ALA A 217 20.25 2.56 -3.97
C ALA A 217 21.02 1.68 -4.97
N ASP A 218 21.41 0.46 -4.56
CA ASP A 218 22.16 -0.50 -5.39
C ASP A 218 21.38 -0.96 -6.62
N ILE A 219 20.04 -1.03 -6.55
CA ILE A 219 19.19 -1.46 -7.68
C ILE A 219 18.46 -0.29 -8.36
N ARG A 220 18.45 0.91 -7.77
CA ARG A 220 17.56 2.02 -8.21
C ARG A 220 17.76 2.43 -9.66
N ILE A 221 18.99 2.42 -10.17
CA ILE A 221 19.29 2.77 -11.56
C ILE A 221 18.65 1.75 -12.51
N ASP A 222 18.77 0.45 -12.20
CA ASP A 222 18.18 -0.62 -13.00
C ASP A 222 16.65 -0.58 -12.94
N ILE A 223 16.08 -0.24 -11.78
CA ILE A 223 14.64 -0.03 -11.62
C ILE A 223 14.14 1.12 -12.48
N LEU A 224 14.85 2.26 -12.50
CA LEU A 224 14.50 3.39 -13.35
C LEU A 224 14.56 3.02 -14.85
N ASP A 225 15.59 2.27 -15.27
CA ASP A 225 15.70 1.74 -16.64
C ASP A 225 14.53 0.83 -17.01
N LEU A 226 14.15 -0.07 -16.08
CA LEU A 226 12.99 -0.96 -16.26
C LEU A 226 11.68 -0.18 -16.38
N LEU A 227 11.46 0.82 -15.52
CA LEU A 227 10.27 1.67 -15.58
C LEU A 227 10.20 2.46 -16.89
N GLN A 228 11.33 3.01 -17.35
CA GLN A 228 11.40 3.74 -18.61
C GLN A 228 11.12 2.84 -19.82
N THR A 229 11.63 1.61 -19.78
CA THR A 229 11.39 0.62 -20.84
C THR A 229 9.92 0.17 -20.83
N LEU A 230 9.34 -0.03 -19.65
CA LEU A 230 7.94 -0.40 -19.49
C LEU A 230 7.00 0.70 -19.97
N GLU A 231 7.25 1.96 -19.62
CA GLU A 231 6.52 3.12 -20.13
C GLU A 231 6.51 3.15 -21.66
N SER A 232 7.69 2.96 -22.26
CA SER A 232 7.85 2.93 -23.72
C SER A 232 7.08 1.76 -24.35
N ALA A 233 7.10 0.58 -23.71
CA ALA A 233 6.45 -0.63 -24.22
C ALA A 233 4.92 -0.60 -24.05
N THR A 234 4.41 0.03 -23.00
CA THR A 234 2.98 0.06 -22.65
C THR A 234 2.29 1.35 -23.07
N GLN A 235 3.05 2.37 -23.51
CA GLN A 235 2.55 3.72 -23.78
C GLN A 235 1.79 4.30 -22.57
N SER A 236 2.20 3.92 -21.35
CA SER A 236 1.58 4.33 -20.10
C SER A 236 2.60 5.08 -19.25
N GLU A 237 2.26 6.28 -18.80
CA GLU A 237 3.15 7.11 -17.98
C GLU A 237 3.46 6.44 -16.64
N MET A 238 4.71 6.58 -16.21
CA MET A 238 5.23 6.02 -14.95
C MET A 238 5.56 7.15 -13.97
N TYR A 239 4.54 7.70 -13.31
CA TYR A 239 4.66 8.80 -12.34
C TYR A 239 5.55 8.44 -11.15
N VAL A 240 5.62 7.16 -10.78
CA VAL A 240 6.46 6.69 -9.67
C VAL A 240 7.97 6.82 -9.91
N LYS A 241 8.41 7.16 -11.14
CA LYS A 241 9.80 7.57 -11.40
C LYS A 241 10.17 8.84 -10.61
N GLU A 242 9.22 9.74 -10.35
CA GLU A 242 9.41 10.93 -9.53
C GLU A 242 9.79 10.56 -8.09
N LEU A 243 9.21 9.48 -7.57
CA LEU A 243 9.51 8.95 -6.24
C LEU A 243 10.93 8.39 -6.12
N LEU A 244 11.57 8.00 -7.22
CA LEU A 244 12.92 7.42 -7.22
C LEU A 244 14.00 8.46 -7.52
N THR A 245 13.65 9.53 -8.26
CA THR A 245 14.60 10.56 -8.70
C THR A 245 14.84 11.65 -7.66
N THR A 246 13.83 11.96 -6.85
CA THR A 246 13.88 13.03 -5.82
C THR A 246 14.89 12.75 -4.69
N PHE A 247 15.34 11.50 -4.53
CA PHE A 247 16.30 11.09 -3.49
C PHE A 247 17.77 11.14 -3.92
N LYS A 248 18.09 11.73 -5.08
CA LYS A 248 19.47 12.16 -5.36
C LYS A 248 19.66 13.53 -4.69
N LEU A 249 20.57 13.61 -3.73
CA LEU A 249 21.13 14.81 -3.04
C LEU A 249 20.75 14.98 -1.56
N LEU A 250 21.04 13.97 -0.74
CA LEU A 250 21.51 14.16 0.64
C LEU A 250 22.67 13.23 0.91
#